data_AF-A0A5D3AQM0-F1
#
_entry.id   AF-A0A5D3AQM0-F1
#
_cell.length_a   1.000
_cell.length_b   1.000
_cell.length_c   1.000
_cell.angle_alpha   90.00
_cell.angle_beta   90.00
_cell.angle_gamma   90.00
#
_symmetry.space_group_name_H-M   'P 1'
#
loop_
_entity.id
_entity.type
_entity.pdbx_description
1 polymer ?
#
loop_
_entity_poly.entity_id
_entity_poly.type
_entity_poly.pdbx_seq_one_letter_code
_entity_poly.pdbx_strand_id
1 'polypeptide(L)'
;MFFSRLITLALVSLSATTLAIPTSTRNSLLDSERYHEDHKRHHPSSGTNSHPSASASGVKRKATQTAVATFAVLGAATDLARCPVEQMACPITSLTESELAAADDDVPWECVSPQEDLYSCGGCATLGTGIDCTAIAGVDSVSCTAGTCLVHSCRSGFLPTSDLQACNVDSNTTDSTLSATSSTATIV
;
A
#
# COMPACT_ATOMS: atom_id res chain seq x y z
N MET A 1 -17.18 -68.64 9.62
CA MET A 1 -17.81 -67.43 10.21
C MET A 1 -16.90 -66.19 10.27
N PHE A 2 -15.62 -66.27 9.88
CA PHE A 2 -14.72 -65.10 9.84
C PHE A 2 -14.82 -64.27 8.54
N PHE A 3 -15.05 -64.91 7.40
CA PHE A 3 -15.16 -64.22 6.10
C PHE A 3 -16.37 -63.26 6.01
N SER A 4 -17.48 -63.57 6.68
CA SER A 4 -18.66 -62.69 6.69
C SER A 4 -18.40 -61.37 7.44
N ARG A 5 -17.54 -61.38 8.47
CA ARG A 5 -17.20 -60.18 9.24
C ARG A 5 -16.20 -59.26 8.53
N LEU A 6 -15.35 -59.82 7.67
CA LEU A 6 -14.44 -59.02 6.84
C LEU A 6 -15.19 -58.29 5.72
N ILE A 7 -16.22 -58.91 5.14
CA ILE A 7 -17.07 -58.28 4.11
C ILE A 7 -17.88 -57.12 4.69
N THR A 8 -18.40 -57.26 5.92
CA THR A 8 -19.14 -56.17 6.58
C THR A 8 -18.25 -54.98 6.94
N LEU A 9 -16.98 -55.21 7.30
CA LEU A 9 -16.03 -54.12 7.61
C LEU A 9 -15.57 -53.36 6.35
N ALA A 10 -15.45 -54.06 5.21
CA ALA A 10 -15.14 -53.43 3.93
C ALA A 10 -16.30 -52.54 3.42
N LEU A 11 -17.55 -52.93 3.65
CA LEU A 11 -18.71 -52.13 3.20
C LEU A 11 -18.98 -50.90 4.07
N VAL A 12 -18.65 -50.94 5.37
CA VAL A 12 -18.81 -49.78 6.28
C VAL A 12 -17.73 -48.71 6.06
N SER A 13 -16.58 -49.06 5.48
CA SER A 13 -15.54 -48.09 5.14
C SER A 13 -15.78 -47.36 3.81
N LEU A 14 -16.53 -47.95 2.86
CA LEU A 14 -16.89 -47.29 1.60
C LEU A 14 -18.05 -46.27 1.74
N SER A 15 -18.84 -46.33 2.81
CA SER A 15 -19.96 -45.39 3.03
C SER A 15 -19.57 -44.09 3.75
N ALA A 16 -18.33 -43.96 4.23
CA ALA A 16 -17.86 -42.79 4.98
C ALA A 16 -17.13 -41.73 4.13
N THR A 17 -16.93 -41.95 2.82
CA THR A 17 -16.12 -41.05 1.97
C THR A 17 -16.92 -40.14 1.04
N THR A 18 -18.23 -39.95 1.21
CA THR A 18 -19.06 -39.14 0.29
C THR A 18 -19.69 -37.88 0.91
N LEU A 19 -19.05 -37.23 1.89
CA LEU A 19 -19.43 -35.88 2.34
C LEU A 19 -18.24 -34.91 2.35
N ALA A 20 -17.63 -34.72 1.19
CA ALA A 20 -16.86 -33.52 0.88
C ALA A 20 -16.82 -33.35 -0.63
N ILE A 21 -17.98 -33.06 -1.23
CA ILE A 21 -18.00 -32.44 -2.56
C ILE A 21 -17.68 -30.96 -2.28
N PRO A 22 -16.47 -30.44 -2.58
CA PRO A 22 -16.32 -29.01 -2.69
C PRO A 22 -17.31 -28.59 -3.77
N THR A 23 -18.20 -27.66 -3.44
CA THR A 23 -19.01 -26.98 -4.43
C THR A 23 -18.04 -26.35 -5.42
N SER A 24 -17.79 -27.05 -6.52
CA SER A 24 -17.11 -26.52 -7.69
C SER A 24 -17.91 -25.29 -8.07
N THR A 25 -17.33 -24.13 -7.81
CA THR A 25 -17.83 -22.83 -8.23
C THR A 25 -17.85 -22.84 -9.76
N ARG A 26 -18.92 -23.40 -10.32
CA ARG A 26 -19.28 -23.36 -11.73
C ARG A 26 -19.55 -21.92 -12.23
N ASN A 27 -19.25 -20.93 -11.39
CA ASN A 27 -19.33 -19.50 -11.64
C ASN A 27 -17.94 -18.83 -11.74
N SER A 28 -16.83 -19.54 -11.46
CA SER A 28 -15.49 -18.93 -11.50
C SER A 28 -15.10 -18.43 -12.91
N LEU A 29 -15.51 -19.15 -13.97
CA LEU A 29 -15.25 -18.73 -15.35
C LEU A 29 -16.12 -17.51 -15.74
N LEU A 30 -17.40 -17.52 -15.39
CA LEU A 30 -18.35 -16.43 -15.67
C LEU A 30 -17.99 -15.15 -14.90
N ASP A 31 -17.57 -15.25 -13.63
CA ASP A 31 -17.11 -14.09 -12.86
C ASP A 31 -15.75 -13.57 -13.35
N SER A 32 -14.86 -14.45 -13.81
CA SER A 32 -13.59 -14.02 -14.43
C SER A 32 -13.81 -13.29 -15.75
N GLU A 33 -14.73 -13.77 -16.60
CA GLU A 33 -15.14 -13.08 -17.84
C GLU A 33 -15.82 -11.73 -17.54
N ARG A 34 -16.68 -11.68 -16.51
CA ARG A 34 -17.36 -10.44 -16.11
C ARG A 34 -16.40 -9.40 -15.54
N TYR A 35 -15.42 -9.82 -14.75
CA TYR A 35 -14.35 -8.96 -14.24
C TYR A 35 -13.50 -8.40 -15.39
N HIS A 36 -13.13 -9.24 -16.37
CA HIS A 36 -12.29 -8.84 -17.50
C HIS A 36 -12.97 -7.84 -18.44
N GLU A 37 -14.28 -7.96 -18.67
CA GLU A 37 -15.07 -7.02 -19.48
C GLU A 37 -15.37 -5.69 -18.78
N ASP A 38 -15.47 -5.67 -17.45
CA ASP A 38 -15.65 -4.42 -16.70
C ASP A 38 -14.33 -3.63 -16.61
N HIS A 39 -13.20 -4.33 -16.48
CA HIS A 39 -11.88 -3.70 -16.44
C HIS A 39 -11.54 -2.99 -17.77
N LYS A 40 -11.87 -3.58 -18.92
CA LYS A 40 -11.67 -2.98 -20.25
C LYS A 40 -12.52 -1.73 -20.49
N ARG A 41 -13.69 -1.63 -19.86
CA ARG A 41 -14.57 -0.46 -19.99
C ARG A 41 -14.03 0.77 -19.26
N HIS A 42 -13.35 0.56 -18.14
CA HIS A 42 -12.74 1.65 -17.35
C HIS A 42 -11.28 1.94 -17.73
N HIS A 43 -10.59 0.95 -18.31
CA HIS A 43 -9.23 1.10 -18.84
C HIS A 43 -9.21 0.63 -20.29
N PRO A 44 -9.65 1.48 -21.25
CA PRO A 44 -9.49 1.14 -22.65
C PRO A 44 -8.00 0.99 -22.94
N SER A 45 -7.58 -0.19 -23.41
CA SER A 45 -6.19 -0.37 -23.84
C SER A 45 -5.96 0.58 -25.01
N SER A 46 -5.31 1.70 -24.75
CA SER A 46 -4.70 2.51 -25.79
C SER A 46 -3.67 1.62 -26.47
N GLY A 47 -4.07 1.07 -27.61
CA GLY A 47 -3.17 0.36 -28.50
C GLY A 47 -2.11 1.33 -28.97
N THR A 48 -0.93 1.23 -28.37
CA THR A 48 0.38 1.21 -29.03
C THR A 48 1.44 1.17 -27.94
N ASN A 49 2.29 0.15 -28.04
CA ASN A 49 3.51 -0.06 -27.28
C ASN A 49 4.22 1.26 -26.93
N SER A 50 3.99 1.76 -25.73
CA SER A 50 4.83 2.79 -25.10
C SER A 50 5.78 2.10 -24.12
N HIS A 51 6.40 1.01 -24.57
CA HIS A 51 7.61 0.55 -23.92
C HIS A 51 8.68 1.58 -24.29
N PRO A 52 9.24 2.36 -23.35
CA PRO A 52 10.40 3.17 -23.68
C PRO A 52 11.45 2.21 -24.24
N SER A 53 11.82 2.44 -25.50
CA SER A 53 12.95 1.74 -26.11
C SER A 53 14.19 2.01 -25.27
N ALA A 54 14.99 0.97 -25.06
CA ALA A 54 16.32 1.10 -24.48
C ALA A 54 17.08 2.19 -25.26
N SER A 55 17.35 3.32 -24.61
CA SER A 55 18.23 4.33 -25.18
C SER A 55 19.62 3.75 -25.30
N ALA A 56 20.06 3.51 -26.54
CA ALA A 56 21.45 3.22 -26.86
C ALA A 56 22.30 4.49 -26.63
N SER A 57 22.63 4.78 -25.36
CA SER A 57 23.63 5.79 -25.01
C SER A 57 24.99 5.12 -24.84
N GLY A 58 25.65 4.90 -25.97
CA GLY A 58 27.07 4.57 -26.02
C GLY A 58 27.94 5.80 -25.72
N VAL A 59 27.94 6.28 -24.47
CA VAL A 59 28.89 7.29 -24.00
C VAL A 59 29.68 6.69 -22.85
N LYS A 60 30.95 6.34 -23.10
CA LYS A 60 31.90 5.97 -22.06
C LYS A 60 32.25 7.22 -21.23
N ARG A 61 31.47 7.53 -20.20
CA ARG A 61 31.85 8.53 -19.20
C ARG A 61 32.75 7.85 -18.17
N LYS A 62 34.00 8.32 -18.08
CA LYS A 62 34.95 7.92 -17.04
C LYS A 62 34.42 8.44 -15.71
N ALA A 63 33.88 7.55 -14.88
CA ALA A 63 33.35 7.89 -13.56
C ALA A 63 34.50 8.40 -12.67
N THR A 64 34.50 9.69 -12.39
CA THR A 64 35.27 10.26 -11.28
C THR A 64 34.31 10.29 -10.10
N GLN A 65 34.45 9.30 -9.21
CA GLN A 65 33.62 9.14 -8.03
C GLN A 65 33.91 10.30 -7.07
N THR A 66 33.13 11.38 -7.20
CA THR A 66 33.10 12.45 -6.20
C THR A 66 32.07 12.02 -5.16
N ALA A 67 32.51 11.82 -3.93
CA ALA A 67 31.64 11.45 -2.81
C ALA A 67 30.64 12.58 -2.55
N VAL A 68 29.40 12.38 -3.00
CA VAL A 68 28.25 13.22 -2.63
C VAL A 68 27.73 12.70 -1.29
N ALA A 69 27.46 13.63 -0.37
CA ALA A 69 27.00 13.34 0.98
C ALA A 69 25.79 12.38 0.97
N THR A 70 25.90 11.35 1.81
CA THR A 70 24.92 10.28 2.03
C THR A 70 23.62 10.83 2.60
N PHE A 71 22.67 11.17 1.73
CA PHE A 71 21.27 10.84 2.00
C PHE A 71 21.19 9.31 2.00
N ALA A 72 20.44 8.70 2.92
CA ALA A 72 20.22 7.26 2.94
C ALA A 72 19.67 6.84 1.57
N VAL A 73 20.56 6.30 0.74
CA VAL A 73 20.27 5.94 -0.64
C VAL A 73 19.36 4.73 -0.56
N LEU A 74 18.16 4.88 -1.11
CA LEU A 74 17.29 3.77 -1.49
C LEU A 74 18.17 2.65 -2.08
N GLY A 75 18.24 1.49 -1.43
CA GLY A 75 19.13 0.42 -1.87
C GLY A 75 20.38 0.24 -0.99
N ALA A 76 20.20 0.02 0.32
CA ALA A 76 21.21 -0.76 1.03
C ALA A 76 21.42 -2.09 0.26
N ALA A 77 22.62 -2.68 0.28
CA ALA A 77 22.88 -3.91 -0.48
C ALA A 77 21.87 -5.04 -0.15
N THR A 78 21.30 -5.01 1.05
CA THR A 78 20.21 -5.87 1.51
C THR A 78 18.86 -5.57 0.85
N ASP A 79 18.55 -4.31 0.56
CA ASP A 79 17.29 -3.91 -0.10
C ASP A 79 17.27 -4.36 -1.56
N LEU A 80 18.38 -4.21 -2.30
CA LEU A 80 18.44 -4.65 -3.70
C LEU A 80 18.46 -6.19 -3.83
N ALA A 81 18.83 -6.91 -2.76
CA ALA A 81 18.70 -8.36 -2.70
C ALA A 81 17.25 -8.81 -2.48
N ARG A 82 16.41 -7.97 -1.88
CA ARG A 82 15.00 -8.27 -1.54
C ARG A 82 14.00 -7.69 -2.54
N CYS A 83 14.27 -6.50 -3.08
CA CYS A 83 13.36 -5.73 -3.91
C CYS A 83 13.97 -5.29 -5.25
N PRO A 84 13.15 -5.05 -6.29
CA PRO A 84 13.59 -4.49 -7.56
C PRO A 84 14.21 -3.08 -7.41
N VAL A 85 14.85 -2.60 -8.48
CA VAL A 85 15.35 -1.23 -8.55
C VAL A 85 14.23 -0.20 -8.31
N GLU A 86 14.59 0.93 -7.72
CA GLU A 86 13.66 2.02 -7.34
C GLU A 86 12.62 1.65 -6.25
N GLN A 87 12.69 0.44 -5.69
CA GLN A 87 11.93 0.02 -4.53
C GLN A 87 12.86 -0.24 -3.34
N MET A 88 12.30 -0.17 -2.13
CA MET A 88 13.02 -0.51 -0.90
C MET A 88 12.28 -1.60 -0.13
N ALA A 89 13.02 -2.42 0.60
CA ALA A 89 12.45 -3.44 1.45
C ALA A 89 12.11 -2.83 2.82
N CYS A 90 10.83 -2.83 3.17
CA CYS A 90 10.35 -2.41 4.48
C CYS A 90 9.85 -3.62 5.27
N PRO A 91 10.16 -3.72 6.57
CA PRO A 91 9.52 -4.73 7.41
C PRO A 91 8.03 -4.46 7.49
N ILE A 92 7.20 -5.51 7.40
CA ILE A 92 5.74 -5.37 7.53
C ILE A 92 5.34 -5.00 8.98
N THR A 93 6.17 -5.38 9.95
CA THR A 93 5.98 -5.05 11.36
C THR A 93 6.99 -4.01 11.81
N SER A 94 6.61 -3.11 12.71
CA SER A 94 7.56 -2.19 13.35
C SER A 94 8.63 -2.98 14.11
N LEU A 95 9.89 -2.80 13.73
CA LEU A 95 11.05 -3.40 14.39
C LEU A 95 11.83 -2.33 15.13
N THR A 96 12.33 -2.67 16.30
CA THR A 96 13.36 -1.86 16.97
C THR A 96 14.69 -1.97 16.21
N GLU A 97 15.60 -1.03 16.45
CA GLU A 97 16.92 -1.01 15.80
C GLU A 97 17.71 -2.31 16.05
N SER A 98 17.58 -2.90 17.24
CA SER A 98 18.18 -4.19 17.58
C SER A 98 17.55 -5.37 16.84
N GLU A 99 16.24 -5.36 16.63
CA GLU A 99 15.54 -6.41 15.88
C GLU A 99 15.84 -6.31 14.39
N LEU A 100 15.97 -5.09 13.87
CA LEU A 100 16.37 -4.84 12.48
C LEU A 100 17.80 -5.33 12.22
N ALA A 101 18.72 -5.11 13.16
CA ALA A 101 20.10 -5.60 13.08
C ALA A 101 20.20 -7.14 13.16
N ALA A 102 19.24 -7.78 13.83
CA ALA A 102 19.13 -9.23 13.95
C ALA A 102 18.13 -9.85 12.94
N ALA A 103 17.58 -9.05 12.02
CA ALA A 103 16.55 -9.50 11.09
C ALA A 103 17.15 -10.53 10.12
N ASP A 104 16.62 -11.75 10.19
CA ASP A 104 16.98 -12.84 9.31
C ASP A 104 15.94 -12.97 8.17
N ASP A 105 16.03 -14.04 7.37
CA ASP A 105 15.15 -14.25 6.23
C ASP A 105 13.71 -14.61 6.60
N ASP A 106 13.45 -14.94 7.87
CA ASP A 106 12.12 -15.20 8.42
C ASP A 106 11.31 -13.93 8.70
N VAL A 107 11.95 -12.77 8.75
CA VAL A 107 11.24 -11.49 8.92
C VAL A 107 10.48 -11.19 7.63
N PRO A 108 9.17 -10.91 7.68
CA PRO A 108 8.41 -10.57 6.48
C PRO A 108 8.72 -9.14 6.03
N TRP A 109 9.02 -9.00 4.75
CA TRP A 109 9.32 -7.73 4.09
C TRP A 109 8.31 -7.44 2.98
N GLU A 110 8.01 -6.17 2.78
CA GLU A 110 7.29 -5.66 1.64
C GLU A 110 8.19 -4.73 0.83
N CYS A 111 7.99 -4.71 -0.49
CA CYS A 111 8.67 -3.77 -1.37
C CYS A 111 7.78 -2.55 -1.59
N VAL A 112 8.25 -1.39 -1.16
CA VAL A 112 7.53 -0.12 -1.32
C VAL A 112 8.28 0.80 -2.28
N SER A 113 7.54 1.66 -2.97
CA SER A 113 8.08 2.73 -3.81
C SER A 113 8.01 4.03 -3.03
N PRO A 114 9.06 4.44 -2.30
CA PRO A 114 8.99 5.61 -1.42
C PRO A 114 8.77 6.92 -2.17
N GLN A 115 8.86 6.92 -3.50
CA GLN A 115 8.59 8.07 -4.34
C GLN A 115 7.09 8.36 -4.53
N GLU A 116 6.24 7.34 -4.39
CA GLU A 116 4.81 7.42 -4.75
C GLU A 116 3.86 6.64 -3.80
N ASP A 117 4.41 5.85 -2.88
CA ASP A 117 3.62 5.09 -1.90
C ASP A 117 3.03 6.01 -0.83
N LEU A 118 1.70 5.93 -0.63
CA LEU A 118 0.98 6.76 0.32
C LEU A 118 1.27 6.41 1.78
N TYR A 119 1.55 5.14 2.06
CA TYR A 119 1.69 4.60 3.42
C TYR A 119 3.14 4.56 3.87
N SER A 120 4.08 4.64 2.93
CA SER A 120 5.54 4.67 3.17
C SER A 120 6.20 5.73 2.29
N CYS A 121 5.65 6.95 2.32
CA CYS A 121 6.17 8.07 1.52
C CYS A 121 7.52 8.54 2.07
N GLY A 122 8.51 8.64 1.19
CA GLY A 122 9.87 9.07 1.54
C GLY A 122 10.73 8.02 2.25
N GLY A 123 10.18 6.86 2.61
CA GLY A 123 10.90 5.79 3.31
C GLY A 123 9.97 4.77 3.98
N CYS A 124 10.50 3.84 4.76
CA CYS A 124 9.70 2.88 5.50
C CYS A 124 8.99 3.53 6.70
N ALA A 125 7.66 3.57 6.68
CA ALA A 125 6.87 4.06 7.82
C ALA A 125 7.05 3.18 9.07
N THR A 126 7.21 1.86 8.90
CA THR A 126 7.43 0.91 10.01
C THR A 126 8.78 1.10 10.71
N LEU A 127 9.75 1.73 10.05
CA LEU A 127 11.05 2.11 10.60
C LEU A 127 11.13 3.59 10.99
N GLY A 128 10.05 4.36 10.79
CA GLY A 128 10.02 5.80 11.02
C GLY A 128 10.88 6.63 10.06
N THR A 129 11.33 6.04 8.94
CA THR A 129 12.10 6.75 7.90
C THR A 129 11.22 7.37 6.83
N GLY A 130 9.98 6.90 6.70
CA GLY A 130 8.93 7.53 5.89
C GLY A 130 7.68 7.81 6.71
N ILE A 131 6.65 8.30 6.01
CA ILE A 131 5.39 8.75 6.61
C ILE A 131 4.20 8.16 5.87
N ASP A 132 3.15 7.85 6.61
CA ASP A 132 1.83 7.56 6.06
C ASP A 132 1.09 8.89 5.81
N CYS A 133 1.02 9.32 4.55
CA CYS A 133 0.33 10.55 4.16
C CYS A 133 -1.17 10.52 4.47
N THR A 134 -1.77 9.32 4.58
CA THR A 134 -3.20 9.18 4.90
C THR A 134 -3.50 9.40 6.38
N ALA A 135 -2.47 9.31 7.23
CA ALA A 135 -2.57 9.58 8.67
C ALA A 135 -2.49 11.08 9.02
N ILE A 136 -2.28 11.97 8.03
CA ILE A 136 -2.26 13.42 8.24
C ILE A 136 -3.64 13.88 8.76
N ALA A 137 -3.63 14.58 9.90
CA ALA A 137 -4.86 15.01 10.55
C ALA A 137 -5.67 15.96 9.67
N GLY A 138 -6.98 15.73 9.59
CA GLY A 138 -7.91 16.59 8.84
C GLY A 138 -7.86 16.42 7.32
N VAL A 139 -7.04 15.50 6.81
CA VAL A 139 -6.89 15.31 5.37
C VAL A 139 -8.05 14.52 4.76
N ASP A 140 -8.39 14.89 3.52
CA ASP A 140 -9.42 14.24 2.73
C ASP A 140 -8.84 13.59 1.46
N SER A 141 -7.91 14.27 0.78
CA SER A 141 -7.13 13.67 -0.31
C SER A 141 -5.67 14.07 -0.28
N VAL A 142 -4.80 13.09 -0.53
CA VAL A 142 -3.33 13.20 -0.52
C VAL A 142 -2.72 12.46 -1.70
N SER A 143 -1.50 12.83 -2.05
CA SER A 143 -0.58 12.03 -2.85
C SER A 143 0.80 11.96 -2.18
N CYS A 144 1.59 10.96 -2.54
CA CYS A 144 3.03 10.98 -2.34
C CYS A 144 3.67 11.32 -3.69
N THR A 145 4.45 12.38 -3.75
CA THR A 145 5.14 12.80 -4.98
C THR A 145 6.60 13.10 -4.66
N ALA A 146 7.51 12.40 -5.33
CA ALA A 146 8.94 12.55 -5.14
C ALA A 146 9.37 12.40 -3.66
N GLY A 147 8.73 11.46 -2.94
CA GLY A 147 9.00 11.19 -1.53
C GLY A 147 8.47 12.25 -0.55
N THR A 148 7.54 13.09 -1.00
CA THR A 148 6.91 14.12 -0.16
C THR A 148 5.38 13.98 -0.22
N CYS A 149 4.71 14.05 0.93
CA CYS A 149 3.25 14.10 0.96
C CYS A 149 2.75 15.42 0.38
N LEU A 150 1.71 15.38 -0.45
CA LEU A 150 1.02 16.57 -0.95
C LEU A 150 -0.46 16.46 -0.62
N VAL A 151 -0.95 17.40 0.16
CA VAL A 151 -2.37 17.55 0.50
C VAL A 151 -3.09 18.26 -0.64
N HIS A 152 -4.10 17.61 -1.21
CA HIS A 152 -4.94 18.17 -2.26
C HIS A 152 -6.25 18.74 -1.72
N SER A 153 -6.85 18.09 -0.72
CA SER A 153 -8.04 18.58 -0.02
C SER A 153 -8.02 18.21 1.46
N CYS A 154 -8.68 19.06 2.25
CA CYS A 154 -8.95 18.83 3.66
C CYS A 154 -10.44 18.57 3.88
N ARG A 155 -10.75 17.88 4.98
CA ARG A 155 -12.14 17.66 5.41
C ARG A 155 -12.81 18.98 5.75
N SER A 156 -14.14 19.00 5.73
CA SER A 156 -14.94 20.17 6.12
C SER A 156 -14.51 20.74 7.48
N GLY A 157 -14.33 22.06 7.54
CA GLY A 157 -13.83 22.76 8.73
C GLY A 157 -12.30 22.78 8.84
N PHE A 158 -11.57 22.28 7.84
CA PHE A 158 -10.12 22.38 7.72
C PHE A 158 -9.72 23.03 6.39
N LEU A 159 -8.59 23.73 6.38
CA LEU A 159 -7.96 24.31 5.21
C LEU A 159 -6.52 23.79 5.06
N PRO A 160 -6.06 23.53 3.82
CA PRO A 160 -4.69 23.12 3.59
C PRO A 160 -3.72 24.26 3.91
N THR A 161 -2.54 23.91 4.42
CA THR A 161 -1.47 24.89 4.64
C THR A 161 -0.88 25.37 3.32
N SER A 162 -0.18 26.51 3.34
CA SER A 162 0.43 27.10 2.13
C SER A 162 1.47 26.20 1.46
N ASP A 163 2.10 25.32 2.24
CA ASP A 163 3.10 24.33 1.82
C ASP A 163 2.48 22.97 1.44
N LEU A 164 1.15 22.83 1.55
CA LEU A 164 0.40 21.62 1.18
C LEU A 164 0.84 20.36 1.94
N GLN A 165 1.38 20.50 3.17
CA GLN A 165 1.81 19.36 3.99
C GLN A 165 0.81 19.00 5.09
N ALA A 166 -0.12 19.89 5.42
CA ALA A 166 -1.05 19.69 6.53
C ALA A 166 -2.41 20.35 6.28
N CYS A 167 -3.38 20.00 7.12
CA CYS A 167 -4.69 20.61 7.21
C CYS A 167 -4.87 21.23 8.60
N ASN A 168 -5.17 22.54 8.64
CA ASN A 168 -5.45 23.26 9.89
C ASN A 168 -6.92 23.63 9.98
N VAL A 169 -7.46 23.76 11.18
CA VAL A 169 -8.86 24.16 11.38
C VAL A 169 -9.12 25.52 10.72
N ASP A 170 -10.21 25.61 9.97
CA ASP A 170 -10.68 26.87 9.41
C ASP A 170 -11.15 27.79 10.53
N SER A 171 -10.40 28.87 10.75
CA SER A 171 -10.71 29.86 11.78
C SER A 171 -12.08 30.51 11.57
N ASN A 172 -12.56 30.59 10.32
CA ASN A 172 -13.85 31.17 9.99
C ASN A 172 -15.04 30.28 10.42
N THR A 173 -14.81 28.96 10.48
CA THR A 173 -15.79 27.99 10.96
C THR A 173 -15.88 28.00 12.50
N THR A 174 -14.76 28.27 13.19
CA THR A 174 -14.76 28.38 14.65
C THR A 174 -15.54 29.60 15.17
N ASP A 175 -15.49 30.73 14.45
CA ASP A 175 -16.20 31.95 14.85
C ASP A 175 -17.70 31.90 14.52
N SER A 176 -18.08 31.15 13.49
CA SER A 176 -19.50 30.93 13.13
C SER A 176 -20.26 30.12 14.20
N THR A 177 -19.56 29.23 14.90
CA THR A 177 -20.15 28.40 15.97
C THR A 177 -20.26 29.16 17.30
N LEU A 178 -19.36 30.13 17.54
CA LEU A 178 -19.42 31.07 18.67
C LEU A 178 -20.39 32.24 18.42
N SER A 179 -20.56 32.67 17.17
CA SER A 179 -21.54 33.69 16.78
C SER A 179 -22.99 33.17 16.84
N ALA A 180 -23.22 31.87 16.64
CA ALA A 180 -24.54 31.26 16.77
C ALA A 180 -25.01 31.10 18.22
N THR A 181 -24.11 31.13 19.22
CA THR A 181 -24.47 31.01 20.65
C THR A 181 -24.69 32.36 21.35
N SER A 182 -24.33 33.49 20.73
CA SER A 182 -24.57 34.83 21.32
C SER A 182 -25.94 35.44 20.97
N SER A 183 -26.79 34.77 20.18
CA SER A 183 -28.10 35.30 19.76
C SER A 183 -29.30 34.76 20.56
N THR A 184 -29.09 33.97 21.61
CA THR A 184 -30.19 33.47 22.46
C THR A 184 -30.51 34.45 23.60
N ALA A 185 -31.27 35.48 23.23
CA ALA A 185 -32.32 36.15 24.00
C ALA A 185 -32.16 36.32 25.53
N THR A 186 -31.83 37.55 25.93
CA THR A 186 -32.38 38.17 27.15
C THR A 186 -33.85 38.51 26.90
N ILE A 187 -34.78 37.66 27.34
CA ILE A 187 -36.17 38.03 27.63
C ILE A 187 -36.62 37.18 28.83
N VAL A 188 -36.57 37.74 30.05
CA VAL A 188 -37.63 37.78 31.09
C VAL A 188 -37.26 38.90 32.05
#